data_AF-A0A8I0GWB6-F1
#
_entry.id   AF-A0A8I0GWB6-F1
#
_cell.length_a   1.000
_cell.length_b   1.000
_cell.length_c   1.000
_cell.angle_alpha   90.00
_cell.angle_beta   90.00
_cell.angle_gamma   90.00
#
_symmetry.space_group_name_H-M   'P 1'
#
loop_
_entity.id
_entity.type
_entity.pdbx_description
1 polymer ?
#
loop_
_entity_poly.entity_id
_entity_poly.type
_entity_poly.pdbx_seq_one_letter_code
_entity_poly.pdbx_strand_id
1 'polypeptide(L)'
;VLKVEPKQLDTLLHPNFDAAAVKKAPVIAKGLPASPGAATGGIYFTADEAAEHGKNKEKVILVRRETTPEDIEGMDFSQGILTVF
;
A
#
# COMPACT_ATOMS: atom_id res chain seq x y z
N VAL A 1 -19.22 17.62 -25.03
CA VAL A 1 -17.94 16.91 -24.74
C VAL A 1 -17.90 16.64 -23.25
N LEU A 2 -17.99 15.37 -22.84
CA LEU A 2 -18.10 14.98 -21.43
C LEU A 2 -16.80 15.36 -20.69
N LYS A 3 -16.90 16.31 -19.76
CA LYS A 3 -15.83 16.77 -18.89
C LYS A 3 -15.81 15.87 -17.65
N VAL A 4 -15.16 14.72 -17.74
CA VAL A 4 -14.83 13.95 -16.54
C VAL A 4 -13.62 14.60 -15.90
N GLU A 5 -13.72 15.00 -14.63
CA GLU A 5 -12.55 15.54 -13.94
C GLU A 5 -11.52 14.42 -13.73
N PRO A 6 -10.22 14.65 -13.98
CA PRO A 6 -9.18 13.62 -13.84
C PRO A 6 -9.19 12.91 -12.48
N LYS A 7 -9.54 13.63 -11.40
CA LYS A 7 -9.69 13.06 -10.05
C LYS A 7 -10.76 11.98 -9.95
N GLN A 8 -11.83 12.06 -10.74
CA GLN A 8 -12.88 11.04 -10.72
C GLN A 8 -12.43 9.74 -11.36
N LEU A 9 -11.48 9.80 -12.30
CA LEU A 9 -10.90 8.63 -12.92
C LEU A 9 -9.94 7.91 -11.97
N ASP A 10 -9.13 8.66 -11.22
CA ASP A 10 -8.15 8.11 -10.25
C ASP A 10 -8.81 7.21 -9.19
N THR A 11 -9.96 7.63 -8.65
CA THR A 11 -10.72 6.85 -7.67
C THR A 11 -11.25 5.52 -8.23
N LEU A 12 -11.46 5.44 -9.54
CA LEU A 12 -11.93 4.22 -10.22
C LEU A 12 -10.81 3.23 -10.52
N LEU A 13 -9.55 3.68 -10.49
CA LEU A 13 -8.40 2.88 -10.91
C LEU A 13 -7.70 2.17 -9.75
N HIS A 14 -7.91 2.65 -8.52
CA HIS A 14 -7.26 2.08 -7.34
C HIS A 14 -8.19 1.13 -6.57
N PRO A 15 -7.64 0.04 -5.99
CA PRO A 15 -8.37 -0.78 -5.05
C PRO A 15 -8.89 0.07 -3.89
N ASN A 16 -10.13 -0.16 -3.50
CA ASN A 16 -10.76 0.49 -2.35
C ASN A 16 -11.24 -0.56 -1.36
N PHE A 17 -11.16 -0.22 -0.08
CA PHE A 17 -11.78 -1.04 0.96
C PHE A 17 -13.29 -0.88 0.97
N ASP A 18 -13.98 -1.92 1.43
CA ASP A 18 -15.40 -1.83 1.76
C ASP A 18 -15.62 -0.80 2.88
N ALA A 19 -16.48 0.19 2.64
CA ALA A 19 -16.70 1.30 3.55
C ALA A 19 -17.33 0.87 4.90
N ALA A 20 -18.12 -0.21 4.92
CA ALA A 20 -18.69 -0.74 6.15
C ALA A 20 -17.66 -1.52 6.97
N ALA A 21 -16.75 -2.23 6.31
CA ALA A 21 -15.63 -2.92 6.96
C ALA A 21 -14.66 -1.91 7.60
N VAL A 22 -14.28 -0.84 6.88
CA VAL A 22 -13.38 0.21 7.39
C VAL A 22 -13.94 0.87 8.64
N LYS A 23 -15.25 1.17 8.67
CA LYS A 23 -15.90 1.79 9.84
C LYS A 23 -15.89 0.91 11.09
N LYS A 24 -15.79 -0.41 10.94
CA LYS A 24 -15.76 -1.37 12.05
C LYS A 24 -14.34 -1.73 12.48
N ALA A 25 -13.37 -1.55 11.60
CA ALA A 25 -11.97 -1.89 11.89
C ALA A 25 -11.38 -0.92 12.92
N PRO A 26 -10.66 -1.43 13.95
CA PRO A 26 -9.96 -0.57 14.89
C PRO A 26 -8.79 0.13 14.18
N VAL A 27 -8.82 1.46 14.17
CA VAL A 27 -7.72 2.26 13.64
C VAL A 27 -6.64 2.39 14.72
N ILE A 28 -5.46 1.83 14.46
CA ILE A 28 -4.33 1.82 15.41
C ILE A 28 -3.33 2.96 15.17
N ALA A 29 -3.30 3.53 13.96
CA ALA A 29 -2.38 4.59 13.58
C ALA A 29 -2.93 5.39 12.38
N LYS A 30 -2.40 6.60 12.18
CA LYS A 30 -2.69 7.45 11.03
C LYS A 30 -1.39 8.11 10.55
N GLY A 31 -1.14 8.06 9.24
CA GLY A 31 0.02 8.67 8.60
C GLY A 31 -0.37 9.69 7.53
N LEU A 32 0.63 10.09 6.73
CA LEU A 32 0.43 10.93 5.56
C LEU A 32 -0.05 10.09 4.36
N PRO A 33 -1.02 10.56 3.57
CA PRO A 33 -1.48 9.85 2.37
C PRO A 33 -0.49 10.08 1.21
N ALA A 34 0.64 9.37 1.23
CA ALA A 34 1.69 9.51 0.22
C ALA A 34 1.25 9.05 -1.19
N SER A 35 0.41 8.01 -1.27
CA SER A 35 -0.15 7.47 -2.51
C SER A 35 -1.59 6.96 -2.25
N PRO A 36 -2.53 7.13 -3.19
CA PRO A 36 -3.88 6.59 -3.07
C PRO A 36 -3.90 5.06 -3.18
N GLY A 37 -4.89 4.42 -2.52
CA GLY A 37 -5.16 2.99 -2.64
C GLY A 37 -5.42 2.28 -1.31
N ALA A 38 -5.81 1.01 -1.41
CA ALA A 38 -6.05 0.10 -0.30
C ALA A 38 -5.17 -1.14 -0.41
N ALA A 39 -4.42 -1.45 0.65
CA ALA A 39 -3.47 -2.54 0.69
C ALA A 39 -3.70 -3.47 1.89
N THR A 40 -3.55 -4.78 1.68
CA THR A 40 -3.59 -5.80 2.74
C THR A 40 -2.48 -6.81 2.49
N GLY A 41 -1.93 -7.39 3.54
CA GLY A 41 -0.86 -8.39 3.43
C GLY A 41 -0.19 -8.69 4.77
N GLY A 42 0.75 -9.63 4.75
CA GLY A 42 1.67 -9.89 5.85
C GLY A 42 2.66 -8.74 6.01
N ILE A 43 3.09 -8.46 7.25
CA ILE A 43 4.04 -7.40 7.56
C ILE A 43 5.45 -7.94 7.45
N TYR A 44 6.30 -7.24 6.69
CA TYR A 44 7.72 -7.54 6.54
C TYR A 44 8.54 -6.28 6.75
N PHE A 45 9.72 -6.42 7.36
CA PHE A 45 10.55 -5.29 7.78
C PHE A 45 11.80 -5.09 6.91
N THR A 46 12.07 -6.04 6.02
CA THR A 46 13.18 -6.00 5.07
C THR A 46 12.67 -6.09 3.64
N ALA A 47 13.37 -5.43 2.71
CA ALA A 47 13.03 -5.49 1.29
C ALA A 47 13.20 -6.90 0.72
N ASP A 48 14.20 -7.65 1.19
CA ASP A 48 14.46 -9.03 0.76
C ASP A 48 13.31 -9.97 1.12
N GLU A 49 12.84 -9.95 2.37
CA GLU A 49 11.68 -10.77 2.79
C GLU A 49 10.42 -10.36 2.01
N ALA A 50 10.19 -9.06 1.85
CA ALA A 50 9.06 -8.55 1.08
C ALA A 50 9.10 -9.05 -0.38
N ALA A 51 10.28 -9.03 -1.01
CA ALA A 51 10.48 -9.52 -2.37
C ALA A 51 10.32 -11.04 -2.46
N GLU A 52 10.88 -11.82 -1.54
CA GLU A 52 10.77 -13.27 -1.50
C GLU A 52 9.30 -13.71 -1.42
N HIS A 53 8.55 -13.16 -0.45
CA HIS A 53 7.15 -13.51 -0.26
C HIS A 53 6.26 -12.98 -1.40
N GLY A 54 6.52 -11.78 -1.92
CA GLY A 54 5.77 -11.26 -3.05
C GLY A 54 6.02 -12.04 -4.34
N LYS A 55 7.23 -12.54 -4.58
CA LYS A 55 7.53 -13.48 -5.67
C LYS A 55 6.76 -14.80 -5.55
N ASN A 56 6.50 -15.23 -4.30
CA ASN A 56 5.62 -16.37 -4.01
C ASN A 56 4.12 -16.04 -4.11
N LYS A 57 3.76 -14.85 -4.62
CA LYS A 57 2.39 -14.33 -4.80
C LYS A 57 1.64 -14.14 -3.49
N GLU A 58 2.35 -14.04 -2.38
CA GLU A 58 1.75 -13.63 -1.13
C GLU A 58 1.50 -12.13 -1.12
N LYS A 59 0.51 -11.69 -0.35
CA LYS A 59 0.26 -10.27 -0.17
C LYS A 59 1.20 -9.72 0.90
N VAL A 60 1.91 -8.65 0.58
CA VAL A 60 3.01 -8.11 1.39
C VAL A 60 2.76 -6.64 1.73
N ILE A 61 3.04 -6.25 2.96
CA ILE A 61 3.12 -4.88 3.45
C ILE A 61 4.54 -4.64 3.97
N LEU A 62 5.31 -3.80 3.27
CA LEU A 62 6.66 -3.44 3.66
C LEU A 62 6.63 -2.30 4.69
N VAL A 63 7.23 -2.53 5.86
CA VAL A 63 7.32 -1.54 6.94
C VAL A 63 8.77 -1.16 7.15
N ARG A 64 9.08 0.12 6.95
CA ARG A 64 10.45 0.66 7.04
C ARG A 64 10.48 1.94 7.86
N ARG A 65 11.64 2.33 8.39
CA ARG A 65 11.81 3.69 8.94
C ARG A 65 11.85 4.70 7.79
N GLU A 66 12.74 4.46 6.86
CA GLU A 66 12.86 5.16 5.58
C GLU A 66 13.13 4.13 4.48
N THR A 67 12.74 4.46 3.25
CA THR A 67 13.08 3.66 2.06
C THR A 67 14.27 4.27 1.36
N THR A 68 15.20 3.44 0.95
CA THR A 68 16.37 3.78 0.14
C THR A 68 16.23 3.21 -1.27
N PRO A 69 17.06 3.63 -2.26
CA PRO A 69 17.04 3.02 -3.60
C PRO A 69 17.29 1.50 -3.61
N GLU A 70 17.96 0.97 -2.58
CA GLU A 70 18.21 -0.46 -2.43
C GLU A 70 16.93 -1.26 -2.12
N ASP A 71 15.91 -0.60 -1.55
CA ASP A 71 14.64 -1.23 -1.21
C ASP A 71 13.71 -1.44 -2.42
N ILE A 72 14.12 -1.05 -3.63
CA ILE A 72 13.26 -0.97 -4.83
C ILE A 72 12.58 -2.29 -5.20
N GLU A 73 13.30 -3.42 -5.05
CA GLU A 73 12.74 -4.73 -5.37
C GLU A 73 11.63 -5.11 -4.36
N GLY A 74 11.88 -4.91 -3.06
CA GLY A 74 10.87 -5.14 -2.02
C GLY A 74 9.66 -4.22 -2.16
N MET A 75 9.87 -2.98 -2.64
CA MET A 75 8.77 -2.04 -2.91
C MET A 75 7.88 -2.51 -4.06
N ASP A 76 8.46 -3.02 -5.16
CA ASP A 76 7.72 -3.48 -6.34
C ASP A 76 6.82 -4.69 -6.04
N PHE A 77 7.31 -5.60 -5.19
CA PHE A 77 6.57 -6.80 -4.79
C PHE A 77 5.59 -6.58 -3.63
N SER A 78 5.54 -5.37 -3.06
CA SER A 78 4.65 -5.02 -1.95
C SER A 78 3.31 -4.44 -2.41
N GLN A 79 2.23 -4.80 -1.72
CA GLN A 79 0.91 -4.21 -1.96
C GLN A 79 0.75 -2.85 -1.28
N GLY A 80 1.54 -2.58 -0.25
CA GLY A 80 1.55 -1.32 0.48
C GLY A 80 2.85 -1.12 1.24
N ILE A 81 3.20 0.14 1.49
CA ILE A 81 4.42 0.54 2.18
C ILE A 81 4.04 1.47 3.32
N LEU A 82 4.58 1.23 4.50
CA LEU A 82 4.45 2.08 5.68
C LEU A 82 5.82 2.57 6.12
N THR A 83 6.00 3.89 6.15
CA THR A 83 7.20 4.52 6.70
C THR A 83 6.91 5.23 8.02
N VAL A 84 7.86 5.13 8.95
CA VAL A 84 7.83 5.84 10.23
C VAL A 84 9.00 6.83 10.25
N PHE A 85 8.73 8.05 9.79
CA PHE A 85 9.65 9.19 9.83
C PHE A 85 10.02 9.59 11.26
#